data_AF-A0A5N9G9B9-F1
#
_entry.id   AF-A0A5N9G9B9-F1
#
_cell.length_a   1.000
_cell.length_b   1.000
_cell.length_c   1.000
_cell.angle_alpha   90.00
_cell.angle_beta   90.00
_cell.angle_gamma   90.00
#
_symmetry.space_group_name_H-M   'P 1'
#
loop_
_entity.id
_entity.type
_entity.pdbx_description
1 polymer ?
#
loop_
_entity_poly.entity_id
_entity_poly.type
_entity_poly.pdbx_seq_one_letter_code
_entity_poly.pdbx_strand_id
1 'polypeptide(L)'
;MTSDHRESIMQANSPDEPILRDKFRRLAKTWRDETGMYSVDVKKIAHPAYREIIELGDQAIPLILADLEQHGGHWHHALEAILGYSPIKGDAKINLRELKERWLAWGREKGYLSQSM
;
A
#
# COMPACT_ATOMS: atom_id res chain seq x y z
N MET A 1 -5.25 3.99 39.28
CA MET A 1 -4.80 4.85 38.17
C MET A 1 -4.35 3.90 37.05
N THR A 2 -5.29 3.24 36.37
CA THR A 2 -5.88 3.65 35.06
C THR A 2 -4.80 4.08 34.08
N SER A 3 -4.51 3.40 32.99
CA SER A 3 -5.11 2.21 32.41
C SER A 3 -4.03 1.48 31.63
N ASP A 4 -4.07 0.16 31.74
CA ASP A 4 -3.59 -0.73 30.70
C ASP A 4 -4.40 -0.43 29.42
N HIS A 5 -3.71 -0.01 28.36
CA HIS A 5 -4.27 -0.04 27.02
C HIS A 5 -3.15 -0.28 26.01
N ARG A 6 -2.44 -1.40 26.20
CA ARG A 6 -1.58 -2.00 25.17
C ARG A 6 -2.31 -3.16 24.46
N GLU A 7 -3.64 -3.14 24.49
CA GLU A 7 -4.50 -4.12 23.84
C GLU A 7 -5.25 -3.45 22.70
N SER A 8 -4.74 -3.56 21.46
CA SER A 8 -5.61 -3.67 20.27
C SER A 8 -4.79 -4.08 19.06
N ILE A 9 -4.17 -5.26 19.17
CA ILE A 9 -3.73 -6.00 18.00
C ILE A 9 -5.02 -6.58 17.38
N MET A 10 -5.37 -6.12 16.17
CA MET A 10 -6.25 -6.84 15.23
C MET A 10 -7.73 -7.06 15.60
N GLN A 11 -8.53 -6.00 15.72
CA GLN A 11 -9.99 -6.13 15.52
C GLN A 11 -10.29 -5.94 14.02
N ALA A 12 -10.27 -7.02 13.24
CA ALA A 12 -10.54 -7.05 11.79
C ALA A 12 -12.02 -6.78 11.42
N ASN A 13 -12.71 -5.90 12.15
CA ASN A 13 -14.11 -5.58 11.88
C ASN A 13 -14.57 -4.21 12.44
N SER A 14 -13.68 -3.23 12.51
CA SER A 14 -14.06 -1.86 12.89
C SER A 14 -14.91 -1.20 11.79
N PRO A 15 -15.95 -0.42 12.11
CA PRO A 15 -16.80 0.27 11.13
C PRO A 15 -16.03 1.26 10.25
N ASP A 16 -14.80 1.59 10.64
CA ASP A 16 -13.88 2.46 9.92
C ASP A 16 -13.14 1.76 8.77
N GLU A 17 -13.02 0.42 8.80
CA GLU A 17 -12.36 -0.35 7.73
C GLU A 17 -13.04 -0.21 6.36
N PRO A 18 -14.39 -0.33 6.23
CA PRO A 18 -15.04 -0.10 4.94
C PRO A 18 -14.91 1.35 4.47
N ILE A 19 -14.87 2.33 5.39
CA ILE A 19 -14.70 3.75 5.07
C ILE A 19 -13.28 4.00 4.54
N LEU A 20 -12.27 3.41 5.20
CA LEU A 20 -10.88 3.47 4.77
C LEU A 20 -10.68 2.80 3.40
N ARG A 21 -11.24 1.59 3.22
CA ARG A 21 -11.21 0.86 1.95
C ARG A 21 -11.81 1.67 0.82
N ASP A 22 -12.95 2.31 1.06
CA ASP A 22 -13.60 3.15 0.05
C ASP A 22 -12.78 4.41 -0.26
N LYS A 23 -12.24 5.08 0.79
CA LYS A 23 -11.34 6.22 0.62
C LYS A 23 -10.10 5.85 -0.20
N PHE A 24 -9.42 4.76 0.17
CA PHE A 24 -8.27 4.25 -0.57
C PHE A 24 -8.64 3.94 -2.03
N ARG A 25 -9.74 3.22 -2.27
CA ARG A 25 -10.18 2.85 -3.62
C ARG A 25 -10.46 4.08 -4.48
N ARG A 26 -11.09 5.12 -3.92
CA ARG A 26 -11.33 6.39 -4.62
C ARG A 26 -10.03 7.09 -4.96
N LEU A 27 -9.11 7.22 -3.99
CA LEU A 27 -7.81 7.85 -4.20
C LEU A 27 -6.96 7.07 -5.22
N ALA A 28 -6.92 5.75 -5.12
CA ALA A 28 -6.18 4.88 -6.03
C ALA A 28 -6.74 4.94 -7.45
N LYS A 29 -8.08 5.00 -7.62
CA LYS A 29 -8.71 5.21 -8.92
C LYS A 29 -8.34 6.57 -9.49
N THR A 30 -8.51 7.64 -8.72
CA THR A 30 -8.16 9.00 -9.15
C THR A 30 -6.69 9.09 -9.57
N TRP A 31 -5.78 8.57 -8.76
CA TRP A 31 -4.36 8.51 -9.09
C TRP A 31 -4.11 7.75 -10.39
N ARG A 32 -4.75 6.60 -10.62
CA ARG A 32 -4.58 5.83 -11.86
C ARG A 32 -5.12 6.56 -13.10
N ASP A 33 -6.31 7.15 -13.01
CA ASP A 33 -6.92 7.93 -14.08
C ASP A 33 -6.02 9.13 -14.46
N GLU A 34 -5.58 9.89 -13.45
CA GLU A 34 -4.85 11.14 -13.66
C GLU A 34 -3.36 10.93 -13.97
N THR A 35 -2.80 9.77 -13.59
CA THR A 35 -1.36 9.49 -13.77
C THR A 35 -1.03 8.36 -14.73
N GLY A 36 -2.02 7.64 -15.25
CA GLY A 36 -1.85 6.53 -16.18
C GLY A 36 -1.14 6.92 -17.48
N MET A 37 -1.25 8.18 -17.92
CA MET A 37 -0.57 8.71 -19.11
C MET A 37 0.84 9.25 -18.82
N TYR A 38 1.27 9.38 -17.56
CA TYR A 38 2.61 9.88 -17.26
C TYR A 38 3.65 8.77 -17.38
N SER A 39 4.63 8.96 -18.27
CA SER A 39 5.81 8.10 -18.38
C SER A 39 6.87 8.36 -17.30
N VAL A 40 6.72 9.43 -16.50
CA VAL A 40 7.68 9.86 -15.48
C VAL A 40 7.16 9.59 -14.06
N ASP A 41 7.85 8.71 -13.34
CA ASP A 41 7.56 8.30 -11.97
C ASP A 41 7.44 9.47 -10.99
N VAL A 42 8.27 10.50 -11.14
CA VAL A 42 8.27 11.68 -10.25
C VAL A 42 6.92 12.40 -10.24
N LYS A 43 6.25 12.51 -11.40
CA LYS A 43 4.91 13.13 -11.48
C LYS A 43 3.83 12.26 -10.85
N LYS A 44 4.01 10.94 -10.89
CA LYS A 44 3.09 9.97 -10.27
C LYS A 44 3.16 10.05 -8.74
N ILE A 45 4.37 10.16 -8.19
CA ILE A 45 4.60 10.25 -6.74
C ILE A 45 4.17 11.62 -6.19
N ALA A 46 4.37 12.69 -6.97
CA ALA A 46 3.95 14.04 -6.58
C ALA A 46 2.42 14.25 -6.58
N HIS A 47 1.64 13.29 -7.04
CA HIS A 47 0.19 13.42 -7.13
C HIS A 47 -0.46 13.55 -5.73
N PRO A 48 -1.41 14.48 -5.51
CA PRO A 48 -2.04 14.66 -4.20
C PRO A 48 -2.73 13.38 -3.69
N ALA A 49 -3.44 12.65 -4.57
CA ALA A 49 -4.08 11.39 -4.17
C ALA A 49 -3.06 10.31 -3.74
N TYR A 50 -1.85 10.32 -4.30
CA TYR A 50 -0.78 9.38 -3.90
C TYR A 50 -0.25 9.72 -2.51
N ARG A 51 -0.08 11.02 -2.22
CA ARG A 51 0.33 11.51 -0.90
C ARG A 51 -0.73 11.22 0.16
N GLU A 52 -2.00 11.44 -0.12
CA GLU A 52 -3.08 11.10 0.80
C GLU A 52 -3.10 9.61 1.15
N ILE A 53 -2.79 8.72 0.20
CA ILE A 53 -2.66 7.28 0.46
C ILE A 53 -1.51 7.00 1.44
N ILE A 54 -0.38 7.68 1.30
CA ILE A 54 0.75 7.56 2.23
C ILE A 54 0.35 8.07 3.63
N GLU A 55 -0.40 9.17 3.70
CA GLU A 55 -0.89 9.75 4.94
C GLU A 55 -1.89 8.85 5.69
N LEU A 56 -2.52 7.87 5.01
CA LEU A 56 -3.31 6.85 5.69
C LEU A 56 -2.45 5.97 6.61
N GLY A 57 -1.15 5.83 6.34
CA GLY A 57 -0.22 5.05 7.16
C GLY A 57 -0.40 3.53 7.06
N ASP A 58 -0.03 2.80 8.12
CA ASP A 58 0.08 1.33 8.11
C ASP A 58 -1.20 0.60 7.70
N GLN A 59 -2.37 1.15 8.00
CA GLN A 59 -3.67 0.59 7.60
C GLN A 59 -3.88 0.53 6.08
N ALA A 60 -3.15 1.34 5.31
CA ALA A 60 -3.19 1.30 3.85
C ALA A 60 -2.28 0.22 3.25
N ILE A 61 -1.30 -0.32 3.99
CA ILE A 61 -0.38 -1.37 3.51
C ILE A 61 -1.13 -2.57 2.88
N PRO A 62 -2.08 -3.23 3.58
CA PRO A 62 -2.81 -4.35 2.98
C PRO A 62 -3.65 -3.94 1.76
N LEU A 63 -4.16 -2.71 1.72
CA LEU A 63 -4.94 -2.19 0.60
C LEU A 63 -4.07 -1.93 -0.63
N ILE A 64 -2.88 -1.35 -0.42
CA ILE A 64 -1.88 -1.09 -1.45
C ILE A 64 -1.35 -2.40 -2.03
N LEU A 65 -1.06 -3.39 -1.18
CA LEU A 65 -0.61 -4.71 -1.62
C LEU A 65 -1.70 -5.42 -2.45
N ALA A 66 -2.96 -5.35 -2.04
CA ALA A 66 -4.08 -5.90 -2.80
C ALA A 66 -4.25 -5.20 -4.16
N ASP A 67 -4.13 -3.87 -4.21
CA ASP A 67 -4.19 -3.13 -5.49
C ASP A 67 -2.99 -3.44 -6.38
N LEU A 68 -1.79 -3.58 -5.82
CA LEU A 68 -0.58 -4.02 -6.53
C LEU A 68 -0.73 -5.43 -7.13
N GLU A 69 -1.41 -6.34 -6.43
CA GLU A 69 -1.71 -7.67 -6.94
C GLU A 69 -2.64 -7.60 -8.16
N GLN A 70 -3.75 -6.87 -8.04
CA GLN A 70 -4.81 -6.80 -9.06
C GLN A 70 -4.46 -5.93 -10.27
N HIS A 71 -3.92 -4.73 -10.04
CA HIS A 71 -3.73 -3.70 -11.05
C HIS A 71 -2.24 -3.46 -11.39
N GLY A 72 -1.33 -3.92 -10.53
CA GLY A 72 0.09 -3.56 -10.65
C GLY A 72 0.32 -2.08 -10.34
N GLY A 73 1.44 -1.54 -10.83
CA GLY A 73 1.77 -0.12 -10.72
C GLY A 73 2.92 0.22 -9.78
N HIS A 74 3.12 1.52 -9.58
CA HIS A 74 4.26 2.10 -8.87
C HIS A 74 3.94 2.30 -7.38
N TRP A 75 3.43 1.25 -6.73
CA TRP A 75 3.06 1.29 -5.31
C TRP A 75 4.25 1.10 -4.35
N HIS A 76 5.41 0.69 -4.87
CA HIS A 76 6.61 0.43 -4.07
C HIS A 76 7.02 1.65 -3.24
N HIS A 77 7.02 2.84 -3.83
CA HIS A 77 7.36 4.06 -3.10
C HIS A 77 6.36 4.41 -2.00
N ALA A 78 5.07 4.15 -2.19
CA ALA A 78 4.07 4.34 -1.13
C ALA A 78 4.32 3.38 0.04
N LEU A 79 4.62 2.11 -0.26
CA LEU A 79 4.93 1.12 0.77
C LEU A 79 6.21 1.49 1.53
N GLU A 80 7.26 1.91 0.84
CA GLU A 80 8.51 2.38 1.47
C GLU A 80 8.28 3.64 2.32
N ALA A 81 7.48 4.59 1.84
CA ALA A 81 7.18 5.82 2.56
C ALA A 81 6.37 5.57 3.83
N ILE A 82 5.40 4.65 3.77
CA ILE A 82 4.60 4.26 4.94
C ILE A 82 5.45 3.48 5.95
N LEU A 83 6.22 2.49 5.49
CA LEU A 83 7.07 1.67 6.36
C LEU A 83 8.25 2.46 6.95
N GLY A 84 8.68 3.54 6.29
CA GLY A 84 9.89 4.29 6.64
C GLY A 84 11.19 3.54 6.33
N TYR A 85 11.10 2.32 5.81
CA TYR A 85 12.22 1.50 5.37
C TYR A 85 11.81 0.64 4.17
N SER A 86 12.79 0.21 3.38
CA SER A 86 12.57 -0.68 2.25
C SER A 86 12.95 -2.12 2.62
N PRO A 87 11.97 -3.03 2.82
CA PRO A 87 12.26 -4.44 3.08
C PRO A 87 12.84 -5.15 1.85
N ILE A 88 12.59 -4.62 0.65
CA ILE A 88 12.98 -5.21 -0.62
C ILE A 88 13.96 -4.26 -1.28
N LYS A 89 15.24 -4.67 -1.32
CA LYS A 89 16.25 -3.90 -2.05
C LYS A 89 15.87 -3.82 -3.53
N GLY A 90 15.54 -2.62 -4.01
CA GLY A 90 15.48 -2.30 -5.43
C GLY A 90 16.88 -2.26 -6.00
N ASP A 91 17.42 -3.41 -6.39
CA ASP A 91 18.63 -3.44 -7.21
C ASP A 91 18.29 -2.99 -8.63
N ALA A 92 19.20 -2.29 -9.31
CA ALA A 92 18.98 -1.77 -10.67
C ALA A 92 18.63 -2.88 -11.69
N LYS A 93 18.91 -4.15 -11.35
CA LYS A 93 18.60 -5.32 -12.17
C LYS A 93 17.19 -5.90 -11.93
N ILE A 94 16.47 -5.45 -10.91
CA ILE A 94 15.14 -5.98 -10.59
C ILE A 94 14.11 -5.34 -11.51
N ASN A 95 13.48 -6.18 -12.33
CA ASN A 95 12.36 -5.74 -13.17
C ASN A 95 11.12 -5.48 -12.31
N LEU A 96 10.25 -4.55 -12.75
CA LEU A 96 9.01 -4.18 -12.03
C LEU A 96 8.12 -5.38 -11.67
N ARG A 97 8.09 -6.41 -12.54
CA ARG A 97 7.36 -7.66 -12.27
C ARG A 97 7.95 -8.38 -11.05
N GLU A 98 9.27 -8.56 -11.02
CA GLU A 98 9.94 -9.22 -9.90
C GLU A 98 9.81 -8.39 -8.61
N LEU A 99 9.91 -7.06 -8.72
CA LEU A 99 9.69 -6.16 -7.58
C LEU A 99 8.28 -6.33 -7.00
N LYS A 100 7.25 -6.36 -7.85
CA LYS A 100 5.87 -6.67 -7.44
C LYS A 100 5.79 -8.02 -6.72
N GLU A 101 6.32 -9.10 -7.31
CA GLU A 101 6.25 -10.44 -6.72
C GLU A 101 6.90 -10.48 -5.33
N ARG A 102 8.04 -9.81 -5.14
CA ARG A 102 8.71 -9.71 -3.84
C ARG A 102 7.84 -8.98 -2.82
N TRP A 103 7.19 -7.89 -3.21
CA TRP A 103 6.30 -7.13 -2.32
C TRP A 103 5.06 -7.93 -1.93
N LEU A 104 4.48 -8.69 -2.87
CA LEU A 104 3.38 -9.60 -2.58
C LEU A 104 3.82 -10.74 -1.65
N ALA A 105 4.99 -11.34 -1.89
CA ALA A 105 5.55 -12.38 -1.03
C ALA A 105 5.79 -11.87 0.40
N TRP A 106 6.37 -10.68 0.54
CA TRP A 106 6.54 -10.01 1.84
C TRP A 106 5.19 -9.72 2.51
N GLY A 107 4.21 -9.23 1.76
CA GLY A 107 2.87 -8.96 2.25
C GLY A 107 2.18 -10.21 2.81
N ARG A 108 2.37 -11.36 2.14
CA ARG A 108 1.89 -12.67 2.60
C ARG A 108 2.63 -13.15 3.85
N GLU A 109 3.96 -13.03 3.88
CA GLU A 109 4.77 -13.40 5.06
C GLU A 109 4.38 -12.59 6.31
N LYS A 110 4.02 -11.32 6.13
CA LYS A 110 3.53 -10.45 7.22
C LYS A 110 2.06 -10.62 7.58
N GLY A 111 1.31 -11.42 6.82
CA GLY A 111 -0.13 -11.63 7.04
C GLY A 111 -1.03 -10.47 6.55
N TYR A 112 -0.51 -9.55 5.73
CA TYR A 112 -1.29 -8.47 5.12
C TYR A 112 -2.14 -8.95 3.93
N LEU A 113 -1.69 -10.00 3.26
CA LEU A 113 -2.45 -10.67 2.21
C LEU A 113 -2.88 -12.03 2.72
N SER A 114 -4.20 -12.22 2.85
CA SER A 114 -4.76 -13.55 3.13
C SER A 114 -4.36 -14.48 2.00
N GLN A 115 -3.83 -15.64 2.37
CA GLN A 115 -3.41 -16.70 1.47
C GLN A 115 -4.64 -17.29 0.76
N SER A 116 -5.19 -16.58 -0.22
CA SER A 116 -6.31 -17.10 -1.02
C SER A 116 -5.71 -18.05 -2.04
N MET A 117 -5.74 -19.33 -1.68
CA MET A 117 -5.46 -20.48 -2.52
C MET A 117 -6.75 -20.99 -3.12
#